data_AF-A0A1F8SJC8-F1
#
_entry.id   AF-A0A1F8SJC8-F1
#
_cell.length_a   1.000
_cell.length_b   1.000
_cell.length_c   1.000
_cell.angle_alpha   90.00
_cell.angle_beta   90.00
_cell.angle_gamma   90.00
#
_symmetry.space_group_name_H-M   'P 1'
#
loop_
_entity.id
_entity.type
_entity.pdbx_description
1 polymer ?
#
loop_
_entity_poly.entity_id
_entity_poly.type
_entity_poly.pdbx_seq_one_letter_code
_entity_poly.pdbx_strand_id
1 'polypeptide(L)'
;MTEEKKIKRPRGIARLIPGKCIACGDRCQGACPKNAIEMSDKGEPIIDVQKCTSCRKCIKICPAEAIEIYYTPEELKILAEIERAKAAAPEVEEISAEEAVALAKINEYKGVWVFVEHTEGVPATVSWELLGIGAELAKTRGVELCTVAIGDSMQHLCQESFAYGASKAYLMDDPIYHYYRTEPYYKAFCFLIEKYKPEIVLVGATGLGRDLAGAVATQLATGLTADCTGLAIDDKGFLLQTRPAFGGNIMATILTERTRPQMSTVRPHVMPMPEKDASRKGEIIRESMPLKEEDFAVKIIEIIEDATRGEEYVDVAAADIIVSGGRGIQAKENFSMLQELADELGGVVGCSRAVVEAGWMPVERQVGQTGKTVRPKIYIACGISGAIQHLVGMQQSDVIIAINRDKQAPIFEVATYGIVGDVFELVPAIVKRIRELRTKRAN
;
A
#
# COMPACT_ATOMS: atom_id res chain seq x y z
N MET A 1 23.31 -33.44 39.05
CA MET A 1 22.50 -33.92 37.92
C MET A 1 21.31 -34.69 38.48
N THR A 2 20.30 -33.98 38.95
CA THR A 2 19.02 -34.58 39.34
C THR A 2 18.18 -34.73 38.08
N GLU A 3 17.96 -35.97 37.65
CA GLU A 3 17.04 -36.28 36.55
C GLU A 3 15.65 -35.79 36.92
N GLU A 4 15.22 -34.67 36.33
CA GLU A 4 13.83 -34.26 36.34
C GLU A 4 13.02 -35.32 35.58
N LYS A 5 12.32 -36.18 36.33
CA LYS A 5 11.32 -37.09 35.78
C LYS A 5 10.23 -36.25 35.13
N LYS A 6 10.30 -36.07 33.80
CA LYS A 6 9.23 -35.48 32.98
C LYS A 6 7.91 -36.18 33.32
N ILE A 7 7.03 -35.50 34.03
CA ILE A 7 5.70 -35.98 34.40
C ILE A 7 4.91 -36.18 33.10
N LYS A 8 4.62 -37.43 32.75
CA LYS A 8 3.86 -37.76 31.52
C LYS A 8 2.40 -37.37 31.74
N ARG A 9 1.85 -36.53 30.85
CA ARG A 9 0.43 -36.14 30.88
C ARG A 9 -0.46 -37.39 30.76
N PRO A 10 -1.40 -37.62 31.69
CA PRO A 10 -2.30 -38.75 31.63
C PRO A 10 -3.26 -38.59 30.45
N ARG A 11 -3.53 -39.71 29.77
CA ARG A 11 -4.25 -39.71 28.49
C ARG A 11 -5.78 -39.82 28.66
N GLY A 12 -6.24 -40.27 29.83
CA GLY A 12 -7.66 -40.49 30.13
C GLY A 12 -8.23 -41.68 29.34
N ILE A 13 -9.36 -42.22 29.79
CA ILE A 13 -9.98 -43.40 29.20
C ILE A 13 -11.40 -43.05 28.77
N ALA A 14 -11.84 -43.55 27.61
CA ALA A 14 -13.21 -43.35 27.17
C ALA A 14 -14.17 -44.15 28.07
N ARG A 15 -15.25 -43.51 28.53
CA ARG A 15 -16.29 -44.10 29.37
C ARG A 15 -17.67 -43.77 28.82
N LEU A 16 -18.58 -44.73 28.87
CA LEU A 16 -20.00 -44.54 28.55
C LEU A 16 -20.71 -43.81 29.70
N ILE A 17 -21.47 -42.76 29.36
CA ILE A 17 -22.39 -42.10 30.30
C ILE A 17 -23.65 -42.97 30.43
N PRO A 18 -23.97 -43.48 31.64
CA PRO A 18 -25.13 -44.33 31.84
C PRO A 18 -26.43 -43.65 31.36
N GLY A 19 -27.24 -44.38 30.57
CA GLY A 19 -28.57 -43.92 30.12
C GLY A 19 -28.60 -42.93 28.94
N LYS A 20 -27.44 -42.48 28.43
CA LYS A 20 -27.37 -41.61 27.23
C LYS A 20 -27.19 -42.37 25.91
N CYS A 21 -26.88 -43.66 25.95
CA CYS A 21 -26.68 -44.44 24.75
C CYS A 21 -28.02 -44.71 24.05
N ILE A 22 -28.10 -44.39 22.76
CA ILE A 22 -29.30 -44.64 21.93
C ILE A 22 -29.19 -45.91 21.06
N ALA A 23 -28.19 -46.77 21.31
CA ALA A 23 -27.96 -48.01 20.57
C ALA A 23 -27.98 -47.84 19.03
N CYS A 24 -27.22 -46.87 18.50
CA CYS A 24 -27.27 -46.45 17.09
C CYS A 24 -26.64 -47.42 16.07
N GLY A 25 -26.47 -48.70 16.40
CA GLY A 25 -25.88 -49.73 15.54
C GLY A 25 -24.37 -49.63 15.40
N ASP A 26 -23.65 -49.70 16.52
CA ASP A 26 -22.22 -50.02 16.62
C ASP A 26 -21.21 -49.09 15.95
N ARG A 27 -21.62 -47.87 15.59
CA ARG A 27 -20.75 -46.86 14.95
C ARG A 27 -19.47 -46.57 15.74
N CYS A 28 -19.54 -46.59 17.08
CA CYS A 28 -18.37 -46.36 17.92
C CYS A 28 -17.39 -47.55 17.95
N GLN A 29 -17.86 -48.79 17.74
CA GLN A 29 -17.00 -49.96 17.59
C GLN A 29 -16.17 -49.89 16.30
N GLY A 30 -16.81 -49.61 15.16
CA GLY A 30 -16.12 -49.48 13.86
C GLY A 30 -15.13 -48.30 13.80
N ALA A 31 -15.36 -47.25 14.59
CA ALA A 31 -14.46 -46.09 14.65
C ALA A 31 -13.22 -46.30 15.54
N CYS A 32 -13.17 -47.40 16.32
CA CYS A 32 -12.09 -47.63 17.27
C CYS A 32 -10.86 -48.27 16.60
N PRO A 33 -9.73 -47.56 16.44
CA PRO A 33 -8.56 -48.07 15.72
C PRO A 33 -7.83 -49.21 16.46
N LYS A 34 -8.19 -49.46 17.73
CA LYS A 34 -7.60 -50.50 18.58
C LYS A 34 -8.62 -51.54 19.04
N ASN A 35 -9.84 -51.52 18.46
CA ASN A 35 -10.93 -52.44 18.80
C ASN A 35 -11.16 -52.52 20.33
N ALA A 36 -11.07 -51.38 21.01
CA ALA A 36 -11.24 -51.28 22.46
C ALA A 36 -12.70 -51.13 22.89
N ILE A 37 -13.65 -51.26 21.96
CA ILE A 37 -15.09 -51.10 22.21
C ILE A 37 -15.78 -52.37 21.70
N GLU A 38 -16.41 -53.08 22.61
CA GLU A 38 -17.26 -54.24 22.34
C GLU A 38 -18.71 -53.88 22.70
N MET A 39 -19.69 -54.53 22.08
CA MET A 39 -21.11 -54.19 22.29
C MET A 39 -21.76 -55.22 23.20
N SER A 40 -22.54 -54.75 24.16
CA SER A 40 -23.38 -55.62 24.99
C SER A 40 -24.64 -56.07 24.23
N ASP A 41 -25.33 -57.09 24.74
CA ASP A 41 -26.60 -57.60 24.19
C ASP A 41 -27.72 -56.54 24.14
N LYS A 42 -27.55 -55.42 24.84
CA LYS A 42 -28.48 -54.27 24.86
C LYS A 42 -28.07 -53.16 23.88
N GLY A 43 -27.02 -53.35 23.08
CA GLY A 43 -26.51 -52.35 22.12
C GLY A 43 -25.73 -51.20 22.78
N GLU A 44 -25.29 -51.37 24.03
CA GLU A 44 -24.46 -50.39 24.74
C GLU A 44 -22.96 -50.74 24.61
N PRO A 45 -22.07 -49.77 24.36
CA PRO A 45 -20.64 -50.00 24.21
C PRO A 45 -19.95 -50.27 25.56
N ILE A 46 -19.35 -51.44 25.68
CA ILE A 46 -18.42 -51.85 26.73
C ILE A 46 -17.00 -51.47 26.27
N ILE A 47 -16.33 -50.61 27.04
CA ILE A 47 -15.01 -50.09 26.68
C ILE A 47 -13.93 -50.82 27.48
N ASP A 48 -13.01 -51.48 26.79
CA ASP A 48 -11.83 -52.12 27.38
C ASP A 48 -10.78 -51.06 27.73
N VAL A 49 -10.58 -50.87 29.04
CA VAL A 49 -9.68 -49.87 29.61
C VAL A 49 -8.22 -50.11 29.21
N GLN A 50 -7.80 -51.36 29.01
CA GLN A 50 -6.40 -51.68 28.70
C GLN A 50 -6.04 -51.40 27.24
N LYS A 51 -7.01 -51.46 26.33
CA LYS A 51 -6.82 -51.23 24.88
C LYS A 51 -7.11 -49.79 24.46
N CYS A 52 -7.74 -48.99 25.32
CA CYS A 52 -8.15 -47.63 25.00
C CYS A 52 -6.94 -46.67 24.92
N THR A 53 -6.77 -46.02 23.78
CA THR A 53 -5.67 -45.08 23.52
C THR A 53 -6.10 -43.62 23.53
N SER A 54 -7.28 -43.31 24.09
CA SER A 54 -7.80 -41.94 24.24
C SER A 54 -7.86 -41.10 22.96
N CYS A 55 -8.03 -41.74 21.79
CA CYS A 55 -7.94 -41.08 20.48
C CYS A 55 -9.14 -40.18 20.12
N ARG A 56 -10.18 -40.11 20.98
CA ARG A 56 -11.39 -39.26 20.85
C ARG A 56 -12.28 -39.51 19.62
N LYS A 57 -11.95 -40.51 18.79
CA LYS A 57 -12.75 -40.85 17.60
C LYS A 57 -14.15 -41.36 17.95
N CYS A 58 -14.28 -42.13 19.03
CA CYS A 58 -15.56 -42.62 19.54
C CYS A 58 -16.52 -41.50 19.99
N ILE A 59 -15.98 -40.37 20.45
CA ILE A 59 -16.77 -39.19 20.85
C ILE A 59 -17.32 -38.48 19.61
N LYS A 60 -16.45 -38.22 18.62
CA LYS A 60 -16.83 -37.52 17.38
C LYS A 60 -17.90 -38.25 16.57
N ILE A 61 -17.96 -39.57 16.65
CA ILE A 61 -18.90 -40.38 15.87
C ILE A 61 -20.21 -40.68 16.61
N CYS A 62 -20.29 -40.35 17.90
CA CYS A 62 -21.47 -40.63 18.72
C CYS A 62 -22.51 -39.51 18.54
N PRO A 63 -23.67 -39.77 17.91
CA PRO A 63 -24.68 -38.73 17.69
C PRO A 63 -25.39 -38.29 18.97
N ALA A 64 -25.32 -39.10 20.04
CA ALA A 64 -25.93 -38.81 21.34
C ALA A 64 -24.93 -38.31 22.39
N GLU A 65 -23.66 -38.08 22.00
CA GLU A 65 -22.57 -37.67 22.90
C GLU A 65 -22.46 -38.55 24.17
N ALA A 66 -22.76 -39.84 24.02
CA ALA A 66 -22.89 -40.77 25.14
C ALA A 66 -21.53 -41.25 25.68
N ILE A 67 -20.42 -40.89 25.05
CA ILE A 67 -19.07 -41.32 25.44
C ILE A 67 -18.25 -40.10 25.82
N GLU A 68 -17.72 -40.09 27.04
CA GLU A 68 -16.84 -39.05 27.56
C GLU A 68 -15.44 -39.59 27.86
N ILE A 69 -14.47 -38.70 28.07
CA ILE A 69 -13.15 -39.10 28.58
C ILE A 69 -13.18 -38.95 30.09
N TYR A 70 -13.08 -40.08 30.78
CA TYR A 70 -12.92 -40.12 32.20
C TYR A 70 -11.43 -40.14 32.56
N TYR A 71 -11.04 -39.29 33.50
CA TYR A 71 -9.73 -39.27 34.12
C TYR A 71 -9.86 -39.81 35.54
N THR A 72 -8.94 -40.65 36.00
CA THR A 72 -8.99 -41.11 37.39
C THR A 72 -8.68 -39.95 38.36
N PRO A 73 -9.09 -40.03 39.64
CA PRO A 73 -8.81 -38.99 40.64
C PRO A 73 -7.32 -38.67 40.81
N GLU A 74 -6.44 -39.63 40.55
CA GLU A 74 -4.98 -39.46 40.56
C GLU A 74 -4.49 -38.72 39.31
N GLU A 75 -5.04 -39.04 38.13
CA GLU A 75 -4.75 -38.34 36.87
C GLU A 75 -5.25 -36.90 36.89
N LEU A 76 -6.39 -36.63 37.53
CA LEU A 76 -6.92 -35.29 37.75
C LEU A 76 -6.01 -34.44 38.64
N LYS A 77 -5.39 -35.03 39.67
CA LYS A 77 -4.39 -34.34 40.51
C LYS A 77 -3.14 -33.99 39.71
N ILE A 78 -2.66 -34.91 38.88
CA ILE A 78 -1.50 -34.67 37.99
C ILE A 78 -1.83 -33.58 36.95
N LEU A 79 -3.05 -33.59 36.39
CA LEU A 79 -3.51 -32.52 35.49
C LEU A 79 -3.61 -31.17 36.21
N ALA A 80 -4.11 -31.14 37.44
CA ALA A 80 -4.20 -29.94 38.25
C ALA A 80 -2.81 -29.40 38.68
N GLU A 81 -1.84 -30.27 38.93
CA GLU A 81 -0.44 -29.88 39.16
C GLU A 81 0.21 -29.31 37.89
N ILE A 82 -0.06 -29.91 36.72
CA ILE A 82 0.39 -29.38 35.43
C ILE A 82 -0.27 -28.03 35.11
N GLU A 83 -1.56 -27.88 35.40
CA GLU A 83 -2.29 -26.61 35.22
C GLU A 83 -1.82 -25.53 36.19
N ARG A 84 -1.51 -25.88 37.45
CA ARG A 84 -0.87 -24.96 38.40
C ARG A 84 0.54 -24.57 37.97
N ALA A 85 1.33 -25.50 37.44
CA ALA A 85 2.63 -25.20 36.87
C ALA A 85 2.54 -24.29 35.63
N LYS A 86 1.50 -24.47 34.80
CA LYS A 86 1.19 -23.57 33.68
C LYS A 86 0.65 -22.21 34.11
N ALA A 87 -0.14 -22.13 35.18
CA ALA A 87 -0.69 -20.88 35.68
C ALA A 87 0.32 -20.06 36.50
N ALA A 88 1.36 -20.71 37.04
CA ALA A 88 2.49 -20.05 37.71
C ALA A 88 3.58 -19.58 36.73
N ALA A 89 3.58 -20.08 35.49
CA ALA A 89 4.34 -19.49 34.41
C ALA A 89 3.47 -18.37 33.81
N PRO A 90 3.89 -17.10 33.83
CA PRO A 90 3.18 -16.08 33.07
C PRO A 90 3.16 -16.52 31.60
N GLU A 91 2.02 -16.34 30.94
CA GLU A 91 1.91 -16.34 29.48
C GLU A 91 2.72 -15.16 28.93
N VAL A 92 4.04 -15.27 29.03
CA VAL A 92 4.92 -14.73 28.02
C VAL A 92 4.72 -15.73 26.89
N GLU A 93 4.01 -15.33 25.82
CA GLU A 93 4.22 -15.97 24.52
C GLU A 93 5.74 -16.16 24.44
N GLU A 94 6.23 -17.40 24.39
CA GLU A 94 7.65 -17.66 24.15
C GLU A 94 7.92 -17.09 22.76
N ILE A 95 8.16 -15.78 22.70
CA ILE A 95 8.79 -15.07 21.62
C ILE A 95 10.07 -15.88 21.46
N SER A 96 10.14 -16.63 20.37
CA SER A 96 11.29 -17.47 20.09
C SER A 96 12.55 -16.61 20.30
N ALA A 97 13.65 -17.18 20.79
CA ALA A 97 14.88 -16.42 20.97
C ALA A 97 15.29 -15.65 19.67
N GLU A 98 14.84 -16.14 18.52
CA GLU A 98 14.92 -15.47 17.21
C GLU A 98 14.05 -14.21 17.10
N GLU A 99 12.79 -14.24 17.52
CA GLU A 99 11.90 -13.07 17.53
C GLU A 99 12.30 -12.01 18.57
N ALA A 100 12.88 -12.43 19.71
CA ALA A 100 13.39 -11.48 20.70
C ALA A 100 14.67 -10.77 20.21
N VAL A 101 15.55 -11.50 19.52
CA VAL A 101 16.72 -10.93 18.83
C VAL A 101 16.31 -10.06 17.64
N ALA A 102 15.25 -10.45 16.91
CA ALA A 102 14.68 -9.63 15.85
C ALA A 102 14.06 -8.34 16.40
N LEU A 103 13.28 -8.39 17.49
CA LEU A 103 12.75 -7.20 18.16
C LEU A 103 13.84 -6.28 18.71
N ALA A 104 14.90 -6.86 19.28
CA ALA A 104 16.04 -6.08 19.77
C ALA A 104 16.78 -5.36 18.63
N LYS A 105 16.95 -6.03 17.47
CA LYS A 105 17.48 -5.39 16.26
C LYS A 105 16.53 -4.33 15.72
N ILE A 106 15.21 -4.56 15.75
CA ILE A 106 14.20 -3.61 15.26
C ILE A 106 14.19 -2.31 16.08
N ASN A 107 14.42 -2.36 17.40
CA ASN A 107 14.45 -1.18 18.26
C ASN A 107 15.66 -0.24 18.04
N GLU A 108 16.71 -0.72 17.34
CA GLU A 108 17.81 0.15 16.93
C GLU A 108 17.42 1.09 15.77
N TYR A 109 16.39 0.73 15.00
CA TYR A 109 15.98 1.51 13.84
C TYR A 109 15.06 2.65 14.25
N LYS A 110 15.43 3.88 13.90
CA LYS A 110 14.66 5.08 14.23
C LYS A 110 14.64 6.05 13.06
N GLY A 111 13.49 6.67 12.86
CA GLY A 111 13.30 7.72 11.86
C GLY A 111 12.51 7.27 10.64
N VAL A 112 11.81 8.23 10.05
CA VAL A 112 11.07 8.09 8.80
C VAL A 112 11.89 8.76 7.71
N TRP A 113 12.24 8.02 6.67
CA TRP A 113 13.01 8.53 5.54
C TRP A 113 12.13 8.70 4.32
N VAL A 114 12.26 9.83 3.65
CA VAL A 114 11.63 10.10 2.36
C VAL A 114 12.73 10.35 1.32
N PHE A 115 12.70 9.56 0.24
CA PHE A 115 13.59 9.80 -0.90
C PHE A 115 13.04 10.95 -1.75
N VAL A 116 13.88 11.97 -1.98
CA VAL A 116 13.55 13.09 -2.85
C VAL A 116 14.00 12.74 -4.26
N GLU A 117 13.03 12.33 -5.07
CA GLU A 117 13.23 12.12 -6.50
C GLU A 117 13.41 13.47 -7.20
N HIS A 118 14.41 13.54 -8.07
CA HIS A 118 14.65 14.68 -8.94
C HIS A 118 14.99 14.20 -10.35
N THR A 119 14.76 15.08 -11.32
CA THR A 119 15.22 14.92 -12.70
C THR A 119 15.85 16.24 -13.07
N GLU A 120 17.16 16.22 -13.39
CA GLU A 120 17.95 17.40 -13.73
C GLU A 120 17.88 18.54 -12.69
N GLY A 121 17.81 18.16 -11.41
CA GLY A 121 17.73 19.13 -10.31
C GLY A 121 16.34 19.71 -10.05
N VAL A 122 15.32 19.29 -10.81
CA VAL A 122 13.90 19.58 -10.53
C VAL A 122 13.29 18.44 -9.72
N PRO A 123 12.75 18.70 -8.52
CA PRO A 123 12.17 17.67 -7.68
C PRO A 123 10.80 17.24 -8.22
N ALA A 124 10.53 15.94 -8.19
CA ALA A 124 9.22 15.41 -8.50
C ALA A 124 8.21 15.81 -7.41
N THR A 125 6.99 16.17 -7.80
CA THR A 125 5.92 16.60 -6.88
C THR A 125 5.58 15.56 -5.82
N VAL A 126 5.69 14.27 -6.18
CA VAL A 126 5.49 13.13 -5.26
C VAL A 126 6.41 13.20 -4.04
N SER A 127 7.62 13.74 -4.17
CA SER A 127 8.56 13.88 -3.06
C SER A 127 8.00 14.79 -1.96
N TRP A 128 7.24 15.82 -2.34
CA TRP A 128 6.62 16.78 -1.41
C TRP A 128 5.36 16.20 -0.76
N GLU A 129 4.54 15.49 -1.52
CA GLU A 129 3.38 14.75 -1.01
C GLU A 129 3.82 13.70 0.04
N LEU A 130 4.94 13.02 -0.22
CA LEU A 130 5.54 12.05 0.71
C LEU A 130 6.04 12.68 2.00
N LEU A 131 6.53 13.92 1.99
CA LEU A 131 6.92 14.62 3.21
C LEU A 131 5.71 14.98 4.07
N GLY A 132 4.57 15.28 3.46
CA GLY A 132 3.32 15.52 4.19
C GLY A 132 2.91 14.31 5.01
N ILE A 133 2.72 13.16 4.36
CA ILE A 133 2.38 11.92 5.06
C ILE A 133 3.52 11.46 5.98
N GLY A 134 4.78 11.63 5.56
CA GLY A 134 5.95 11.32 6.38
C GLY A 134 5.97 12.08 7.70
N ALA A 135 5.56 13.35 7.71
CA ALA A 135 5.45 14.16 8.92
C ALA A 135 4.34 13.66 9.86
N GLU A 136 3.20 13.23 9.32
CA GLU A 136 2.10 12.64 10.11
C GLU A 136 2.53 11.31 10.74
N LEU A 137 3.21 10.45 9.97
CA LEU A 137 3.76 9.18 10.43
C LEU A 137 4.84 9.40 11.51
N ALA A 138 5.75 10.35 11.28
CA ALA A 138 6.80 10.72 12.22
C ALA A 138 6.22 11.25 13.54
N LYS A 139 5.19 12.11 13.48
CA LYS A 139 4.49 12.64 14.66
C LYS A 139 3.79 11.55 15.46
N THR A 140 3.15 10.60 14.78
CA THR A 140 2.46 9.47 15.42
C THR A 140 3.44 8.55 16.15
N ARG A 141 4.65 8.37 15.58
CA ARG A 141 5.72 7.55 16.19
C ARG A 141 6.61 8.30 17.18
N GLY A 142 6.58 9.63 17.19
CA GLY A 142 7.50 10.46 17.97
C GLY A 142 8.95 10.36 17.49
N VAL A 143 9.16 10.14 16.19
CA VAL A 143 10.50 10.06 15.55
C VAL A 143 10.74 11.24 14.63
N GLU A 144 11.99 11.44 14.23
CA GLU A 144 12.38 12.50 13.30
C GLU A 144 12.06 12.10 11.84
N LEU A 145 11.65 13.09 11.04
CA LEU A 145 11.50 12.96 9.59
C LEU A 145 12.81 13.37 8.92
N CYS A 146 13.39 12.45 8.14
CA CYS A 146 14.59 12.70 7.36
C CYS A 146 14.30 12.62 5.85
N THR A 147 14.97 13.45 5.07
CA THR A 147 14.98 13.37 3.61
C THR A 147 16.30 12.80 3.13
N VAL A 148 16.28 12.03 2.05
CA VAL A 148 17.48 11.58 1.35
C VAL A 148 17.47 12.17 -0.04
N ALA A 149 18.50 12.96 -0.36
CA ALA A 149 18.74 13.52 -1.68
C ALA A 149 20.09 13.01 -2.20
N ILE A 150 20.06 12.38 -3.37
CA ILE A 150 21.25 11.84 -4.06
C ILE A 150 21.30 12.51 -5.42
N GLY A 151 22.39 13.19 -5.75
CA GLY A 151 22.52 13.88 -7.04
C GLY A 151 23.80 14.70 -7.14
N ASP A 152 23.79 15.66 -8.05
CA ASP A 152 24.88 16.62 -8.27
C ASP A 152 24.36 18.03 -7.93
N SER A 153 25.01 18.71 -6.98
CA SER A 153 24.69 20.08 -6.56
C SER A 153 23.27 20.27 -6.02
N MET A 154 22.75 19.31 -5.24
CA MET A 154 21.34 19.26 -4.78
C MET A 154 21.06 19.99 -3.46
N GLN A 155 21.86 20.99 -3.11
CA GLN A 155 21.71 21.70 -1.82
C GLN A 155 20.40 22.50 -1.72
N HIS A 156 19.90 23.04 -2.84
CA HIS A 156 18.62 23.77 -2.86
C HIS A 156 17.44 22.85 -2.55
N LEU A 157 17.45 21.61 -3.06
CA LEU A 157 16.40 20.62 -2.79
C LEU A 157 16.30 20.26 -1.30
N CYS A 158 17.45 20.14 -0.62
CA CYS A 158 17.48 19.91 0.82
C CYS A 158 16.89 21.10 1.60
N GLN A 159 17.08 22.33 1.12
CA GLN A 159 16.48 23.51 1.77
C GLN A 159 14.97 23.55 1.54
N GLU A 160 14.51 23.25 0.33
CA GLU A 160 13.08 23.16 0.03
C GLU A 160 12.41 22.04 0.84
N SER A 161 13.08 20.91 1.05
CA SER A 161 12.51 19.79 1.82
C SER A 161 12.26 20.15 3.29
N PHE A 162 13.07 21.04 3.88
CA PHE A 162 12.81 21.57 5.22
C PHE A 162 11.54 22.41 5.30
N ALA A 163 11.21 23.16 4.24
CA ALA A 163 9.97 23.94 4.18
C ALA A 163 8.72 23.06 4.17
N TYR A 164 8.84 21.80 3.73
CA TYR A 164 7.76 20.81 3.74
C TYR A 164 7.76 19.91 4.98
N GLY A 165 8.64 20.19 5.95
CA GLY A 165 8.58 19.59 7.28
C GLY A 165 9.67 18.60 7.63
N ALA A 166 10.66 18.38 6.76
CA ALA A 166 11.83 17.56 7.10
C ALA A 166 12.67 18.19 8.24
N SER A 167 13.19 17.35 9.13
CA SER A 167 14.06 17.77 10.24
C SER A 167 15.54 17.60 9.89
N LYS A 168 15.88 16.54 9.16
CA LYS A 168 17.23 16.23 8.69
C LYS A 168 17.23 15.92 7.20
N ALA A 169 18.28 16.31 6.49
CA ALA A 169 18.47 15.96 5.09
C ALA A 169 19.84 15.30 4.89
N TYR A 170 19.83 14.04 4.47
CA TYR A 170 21.03 13.33 4.01
C TYR A 170 21.27 13.67 2.56
N LEU A 171 22.40 14.31 2.30
CA LEU A 171 22.83 14.72 0.98
C LEU A 171 24.04 13.88 0.57
N MET A 172 23.92 13.16 -0.54
CA MET A 172 25.05 12.59 -1.27
C MET A 172 25.22 13.36 -2.57
N ASP A 173 26.29 14.15 -2.60
CA ASP A 173 26.60 15.07 -3.69
C ASP A 173 27.84 14.56 -4.42
N ASP A 174 27.65 14.05 -5.64
CA ASP A 174 28.74 13.56 -6.50
C ASP A 174 28.33 13.66 -7.98
N PRO A 175 29.21 14.12 -8.89
CA PRO A 175 28.95 14.15 -10.34
C PRO A 175 28.53 12.80 -10.92
N ILE A 176 28.91 11.68 -10.30
CA ILE A 176 28.49 10.33 -10.73
C ILE A 176 26.97 10.16 -10.66
N TYR A 177 26.29 10.89 -9.77
CA TYR A 177 24.84 10.85 -9.60
C TYR A 177 24.07 11.84 -10.48
N HIS A 178 24.76 12.62 -11.33
CA HIS A 178 24.13 13.61 -12.20
C HIS A 178 22.96 13.02 -12.99
N TYR A 179 23.18 11.85 -13.59
CA TYR A 179 22.12 11.07 -14.23
C TYR A 179 21.73 9.85 -13.40
N TYR A 180 20.43 9.57 -13.38
CA TYR A 180 19.92 8.38 -12.70
C TYR A 180 20.46 7.11 -13.35
N ARG A 181 21.09 6.28 -12.52
CA ARG A 181 21.48 4.91 -12.83
C ARG A 181 21.17 4.06 -11.61
N THR A 182 20.53 2.92 -11.82
CA THR A 182 20.09 2.04 -10.73
C THR A 182 21.24 1.69 -9.79
N GLU A 183 22.40 1.32 -10.34
CA GLU A 183 23.54 0.82 -9.56
C GLU A 183 24.18 1.82 -8.59
N PRO A 184 24.63 3.01 -9.03
CA PRO A 184 25.18 4.00 -8.11
C PRO A 184 24.13 4.48 -7.10
N TYR A 185 22.88 4.68 -7.52
CA TYR A 185 21.82 5.15 -6.62
C TYR A 185 21.48 4.12 -5.54
N TYR A 186 21.29 2.84 -5.88
CA TYR A 186 20.97 1.84 -4.86
C TYR A 186 22.17 1.62 -3.92
N LYS A 187 23.42 1.63 -4.40
CA LYS A 187 24.61 1.45 -3.54
C LYS A 187 24.72 2.58 -2.52
N ALA A 188 24.56 3.83 -2.98
CA ALA A 188 24.54 5.01 -2.14
C ALA A 188 23.42 4.95 -1.08
N PHE A 189 22.22 4.58 -1.52
CA PHE A 189 21.05 4.51 -0.66
C PHE A 189 21.17 3.38 0.38
N CYS A 190 21.67 2.19 -0.01
CA CYS A 190 21.97 1.10 0.92
C CYS A 190 23.02 1.49 1.95
N PHE A 191 24.10 2.17 1.56
CA PHE A 191 25.13 2.65 2.47
C PHE A 191 24.55 3.58 3.55
N LEU A 192 23.68 4.52 3.16
CA LEU A 192 23.00 5.41 4.11
C LEU A 192 22.10 4.62 5.07
N ILE A 193 21.31 3.66 4.56
CA ILE A 193 20.41 2.85 5.37
C ILE A 193 21.19 2.00 6.39
N GLU A 194 22.30 1.37 5.98
CA GLU A 194 23.11 0.55 6.89
C GLU A 194 23.78 1.39 7.99
N LYS A 195 24.20 2.62 7.67
CA LYS A 195 24.85 3.53 8.62
C LYS A 195 23.88 4.11 9.64
N TYR A 196 22.71 4.56 9.20
CA TYR A 196 21.77 5.33 10.02
C TYR A 196 20.54 4.54 10.48
N LYS A 197 20.29 3.36 9.92
CA LYS A 197 19.23 2.42 10.31
C LYS A 197 17.85 3.08 10.46
N PRO A 198 17.24 3.59 9.38
CA PRO A 198 15.87 4.13 9.43
C PRO A 198 14.81 3.05 9.66
N GLU A 199 13.71 3.40 10.35
CA GLU A 199 12.63 2.46 10.59
C GLU A 199 11.72 2.30 9.36
N ILE A 200 11.39 3.42 8.71
CA ILE A 200 10.47 3.51 7.57
C ILE A 200 11.18 4.23 6.44
N VAL A 201 11.04 3.73 5.21
CA VAL A 201 11.54 4.37 3.99
C VAL A 201 10.39 4.50 2.99
N LEU A 202 10.12 5.72 2.55
CA LEU A 202 9.10 6.06 1.56
C LEU A 202 9.76 6.57 0.28
N VAL A 203 9.29 6.05 -0.85
CA VAL A 203 9.77 6.38 -2.20
C VAL A 203 8.57 6.65 -3.11
N GLY A 204 8.72 7.50 -4.13
CA GLY A 204 7.66 7.72 -5.10
C GLY A 204 7.45 6.48 -5.98
N ALA A 205 6.22 6.18 -6.39
CA ALA A 205 5.96 5.10 -7.34
C ALA A 205 6.13 5.57 -8.81
N THR A 206 7.16 6.38 -9.07
CA THR A 206 7.53 6.83 -10.43
C THR A 206 8.37 5.77 -11.14
N GLY A 207 8.74 6.01 -12.41
CA GLY A 207 9.65 5.12 -13.14
C GLY A 207 10.98 4.91 -12.40
N LEU A 208 11.55 5.99 -11.84
CA LEU A 208 12.80 5.97 -11.08
C LEU A 208 12.61 5.28 -9.72
N GLY A 209 11.59 5.69 -8.96
CA GLY A 209 11.38 5.18 -7.61
C GLY A 209 10.99 3.71 -7.57
N ARG A 210 10.23 3.22 -8.55
CA ARG A 210 9.88 1.78 -8.66
C ARG A 210 11.09 0.90 -8.95
N ASP A 211 12.02 1.39 -9.77
CA ASP A 211 13.27 0.71 -10.07
C ASP A 211 14.20 0.71 -8.84
N LEU A 212 14.46 1.88 -8.25
CA LEU A 212 15.33 2.04 -7.09
C LEU A 212 14.84 1.24 -5.89
N ALA A 213 13.55 1.36 -5.52
CA ALA A 213 13.01 0.71 -4.33
C ALA A 213 13.11 -0.82 -4.44
N GLY A 214 12.88 -1.40 -5.63
CA GLY A 214 13.00 -2.83 -5.87
C GLY A 214 14.44 -3.34 -5.68
N ALA A 215 15.41 -2.61 -6.22
CA ALA A 215 16.83 -2.94 -6.08
C ALA A 215 17.30 -2.86 -4.61
N VAL A 216 16.95 -1.78 -3.92
CA VAL A 216 17.30 -1.56 -2.51
C VAL A 216 16.68 -2.63 -1.60
N ALA A 217 15.39 -2.94 -1.78
CA ALA A 217 14.70 -3.92 -0.96
C ALA A 217 15.30 -5.34 -1.10
N THR A 218 15.75 -5.68 -2.31
CA THR A 218 16.41 -6.97 -2.60
C THR A 218 17.77 -7.06 -1.90
N GLN A 219 18.59 -6.01 -1.99
CA GLN A 219 19.91 -5.98 -1.37
C GLN A 219 19.85 -6.02 0.17
N LEU A 220 18.88 -5.31 0.75
CA LEU A 220 18.67 -5.27 2.20
C LEU A 220 17.86 -6.46 2.74
N ALA A 221 17.37 -7.34 1.86
CA ALA A 221 16.47 -8.46 2.19
C ALA A 221 15.27 -8.03 3.04
N THR A 222 14.65 -6.88 2.71
CA THR A 222 13.51 -6.32 3.44
C THR A 222 12.21 -6.34 2.64
N GLY A 223 11.08 -6.11 3.31
CA GLY A 223 9.77 -6.02 2.69
C GLY A 223 9.56 -4.69 1.96
N LEU A 224 9.02 -4.75 0.75
CA LEU A 224 8.62 -3.59 -0.06
C LEU A 224 7.17 -3.73 -0.48
N THR A 225 6.33 -2.76 -0.11
CA THR A 225 4.97 -2.66 -0.64
C THR A 225 4.92 -1.63 -1.75
N ALA A 226 4.58 -2.08 -2.96
CA ALA A 226 4.54 -1.20 -4.12
C ALA A 226 3.21 -0.44 -4.24
N ASP A 227 3.27 0.78 -4.78
CA ASP A 227 2.11 1.57 -5.25
C ASP A 227 1.00 1.73 -4.19
N CYS A 228 1.40 2.10 -2.97
CA CYS A 228 0.49 2.33 -1.86
C CYS A 228 -0.34 3.58 -2.08
N THR A 229 -1.61 3.49 -1.67
CA THR A 229 -2.58 4.59 -1.67
C THR A 229 -2.94 5.06 -0.27
N GLY A 230 -2.58 4.30 0.77
CA GLY A 230 -2.82 4.66 2.16
C GLY A 230 -1.69 4.16 3.04
N LEU A 231 -1.26 5.01 3.97
CA LEU A 231 -0.25 4.70 4.97
C LEU A 231 -0.80 5.10 6.34
N ALA A 232 -0.79 4.16 7.28
CA ALA A 232 -1.16 4.41 8.67
C ALA A 232 -0.20 3.65 9.59
N ILE A 233 -0.23 3.94 10.87
CA ILE A 233 0.57 3.24 11.87
C ILE A 233 -0.38 2.53 12.81
N ASP A 234 -0.12 1.23 13.02
CA ASP A 234 -0.88 0.41 13.97
C ASP A 234 -0.52 0.77 15.42
N ASP A 235 -1.33 0.35 16.39
CA ASP A 235 -1.10 0.58 17.83
C ASP A 235 0.24 -0.05 18.30
N LYS A 236 0.68 -1.11 17.61
CA LYS A 236 1.97 -1.78 17.83
C LYS A 236 3.15 -1.06 17.15
N GLY A 237 2.87 -0.03 16.34
CA GLY A 237 3.88 0.78 15.67
C GLY A 237 4.27 0.33 14.26
N PHE A 238 3.67 -0.73 13.73
CA PHE A 238 3.97 -1.16 12.36
C PHE A 238 3.29 -0.26 11.32
N LEU A 239 3.93 -0.12 10.16
CA LEU A 239 3.39 0.64 9.05
C LEU A 239 2.33 -0.22 8.32
N LEU A 240 1.07 0.21 8.39
CA LEU A 240 -0.05 -0.33 7.63
C LEU A 240 0.01 0.22 6.20
N GLN A 241 0.44 -0.62 5.26
CA GLN A 241 0.63 -0.24 3.87
C GLN A 241 -0.57 -0.71 3.04
N THR A 242 -1.48 0.21 2.76
CA THR A 242 -2.69 -0.09 1.98
C THR A 242 -2.45 0.15 0.51
N ARG A 243 -2.63 -0.89 -0.31
CA ARG A 243 -2.50 -0.79 -1.77
C ARG A 243 -3.65 -1.48 -2.51
N PRO A 244 -4.03 -0.96 -3.69
CA PRO A 244 -4.89 -1.69 -4.61
C PRO A 244 -4.11 -2.82 -5.31
N ALA A 245 -4.73 -3.97 -5.41
CA ALA A 245 -4.29 -5.14 -6.17
C ALA A 245 -5.36 -5.54 -7.20
N PHE A 246 -5.01 -6.43 -8.14
CA PHE A 246 -5.94 -6.94 -9.17
C PHE A 246 -6.68 -5.83 -9.94
N GLY A 247 -5.93 -4.85 -10.44
CA GLY A 247 -6.48 -3.75 -11.24
C GLY A 247 -7.34 -2.75 -10.45
N GLY A 248 -7.29 -2.78 -9.11
CA GLY A 248 -8.07 -1.90 -8.23
C GLY A 248 -9.23 -2.58 -7.53
N ASN A 249 -9.53 -3.84 -7.85
CA ASN A 249 -10.70 -4.54 -7.30
C ASN A 249 -10.53 -5.01 -5.85
N ILE A 250 -9.29 -5.16 -5.39
CA ILE A 250 -8.98 -5.63 -4.03
C ILE A 250 -8.08 -4.61 -3.36
N MET A 251 -8.47 -4.17 -2.16
CA MET A 251 -7.62 -3.38 -1.29
C MET A 251 -6.92 -4.32 -0.30
N ALA A 252 -5.60 -4.34 -0.33
CA ALA A 252 -4.79 -5.14 0.58
C ALA A 252 -4.03 -4.22 1.52
N THR A 253 -4.11 -4.50 2.83
CA THR A 253 -3.26 -3.87 3.84
C THR A 253 -2.16 -4.85 4.19
N ILE A 254 -0.91 -4.46 3.90
CA ILE A 254 0.28 -5.30 4.06
C ILE A 254 1.12 -4.73 5.20
N LEU A 255 1.67 -5.63 6.02
CA LEU A 255 2.48 -5.32 7.19
C LEU A 255 3.83 -6.01 7.06
N THR A 256 4.90 -5.30 7.41
CA THR A 256 6.26 -5.84 7.46
C THR A 256 6.70 -5.99 8.91
N GLU A 257 6.32 -7.10 9.54
CA GLU A 257 6.54 -7.32 10.98
C GLU A 257 8.00 -7.64 11.33
N ARG A 258 8.68 -8.41 10.47
CA ARG A 258 9.95 -9.08 10.80
C ARG A 258 11.21 -8.42 10.23
N THR A 259 11.07 -7.58 9.21
CA THR A 259 12.22 -7.00 8.48
C THR A 259 12.22 -5.46 8.56
N ARG A 260 13.42 -4.88 8.47
CA ARG A 260 13.65 -3.43 8.48
C ARG A 260 14.71 -3.07 7.43
N PRO A 261 14.65 -1.87 6.83
CA PRO A 261 13.60 -0.84 6.99
C PRO A 261 12.25 -1.28 6.37
N GLN A 262 11.14 -0.76 6.89
CA GLN A 262 9.82 -0.94 6.27
C GLN A 262 9.75 -0.05 5.03
N MET A 263 9.73 -0.64 3.84
CA MET A 263 9.78 0.13 2.59
C MET A 263 8.42 0.19 1.90
N SER A 264 8.05 1.36 1.40
CA SER A 264 6.86 1.56 0.57
C SER A 264 7.19 2.43 -0.63
N THR A 265 6.69 2.07 -1.81
CA THR A 265 6.47 3.07 -2.86
C THR A 265 5.06 3.61 -2.76
N VAL A 266 4.89 4.92 -2.92
CA VAL A 266 3.58 5.60 -2.80
C VAL A 266 3.20 6.17 -4.14
N ARG A 267 1.94 5.96 -4.52
CA ARG A 267 1.41 6.46 -5.78
C ARG A 267 1.46 8.00 -5.82
N PRO A 268 2.00 8.60 -6.88
CA PRO A 268 1.92 10.05 -7.09
C PRO A 268 0.48 10.55 -7.05
N HIS A 269 0.29 11.74 -6.50
CA HIS A 269 -0.99 12.45 -6.37
C HIS A 269 -1.99 11.81 -5.42
N VAL A 270 -1.63 10.79 -4.62
CA VAL A 270 -2.57 10.21 -3.65
C VAL A 270 -2.52 10.93 -2.30
N MET A 271 -1.37 11.44 -1.89
CA MET A 271 -1.23 12.14 -0.62
C MET A 271 -1.42 13.65 -0.83
N PRO A 272 -2.07 14.36 0.10
CA PRO A 272 -2.23 15.80 0.00
C PRO A 272 -0.88 16.51 0.12
N MET A 273 -0.71 17.60 -0.63
CA MET A 273 0.49 18.42 -0.52
C MET A 273 0.47 19.21 0.80
N PRO A 274 1.52 19.14 1.63
CA PRO A 274 1.58 19.90 2.87
C PRO A 274 1.77 21.40 2.60
N GLU A 275 1.30 22.24 3.53
CA GLU A 275 1.55 23.68 3.47
C GLU A 275 3.05 23.98 3.65
N LYS A 276 3.55 24.90 2.81
CA LYS A 276 4.95 25.35 2.87
C LYS A 276 5.16 26.24 4.09
N ASP A 277 6.03 25.81 4.99
CA ASP A 277 6.50 26.63 6.10
C ASP A 277 7.99 26.95 5.94
N ALA A 278 8.27 28.08 5.29
CA ALA A 278 9.63 28.56 5.04
C ALA A 278 10.42 28.93 6.32
N SER A 279 9.77 28.95 7.49
CA SER A 279 10.45 29.25 8.76
C SER A 279 11.23 28.06 9.34
N ARG A 280 10.94 26.84 8.87
CA ARG A 280 11.61 25.62 9.35
C ARG A 280 13.04 25.53 8.84
N LYS A 281 13.96 25.29 9.77
CA LYS A 281 15.36 25.00 9.50
C LYS A 281 15.63 23.56 9.90
N GLY A 282 16.31 22.81 9.04
CA GLY A 282 16.79 21.47 9.34
C GLY A 282 18.31 21.36 9.23
N GLU A 283 18.82 20.18 9.58
CA GLU A 283 20.24 19.85 9.53
C GLU A 283 20.57 19.11 8.23
N ILE A 284 21.58 19.58 7.49
CA ILE A 284 22.08 18.90 6.29
C ILE A 284 23.30 18.05 6.67
N ILE A 285 23.18 16.73 6.52
CA ILE A 285 24.26 15.77 6.76
C ILE A 285 24.80 15.36 5.38
N ARG A 286 26.05 15.74 5.10
CA ARG A 286 26.72 15.39 3.84
C ARG A 286 27.51 14.11 4.00
N GLU A 287 27.24 13.15 3.13
CA GLU A 287 27.97 11.88 3.06
C GLU A 287 28.51 11.69 1.65
N SER A 288 29.73 11.15 1.56
CA SER A 288 30.38 10.85 0.29
C SER A 288 30.86 9.41 0.30
N MET A 289 30.62 8.69 -0.79
CA MET A 289 31.16 7.36 -1.01
C MET A 289 32.14 7.42 -2.18
N PRO A 290 33.35 6.85 -2.06
CA PRO A 290 34.29 6.81 -3.18
C PRO A 290 33.81 5.77 -4.20
N LEU A 291 32.92 6.17 -5.09
CA LEU A 291 32.51 5.39 -6.25
C LEU A 291 33.38 5.79 -7.43
N LYS A 292 33.79 4.83 -8.26
CA LYS A 292 34.48 5.11 -9.52
C LYS A 292 33.55 4.80 -10.68
N GLU A 293 33.60 5.65 -11.70
CA GLU A 293 32.77 5.46 -12.90
C GLU A 293 33.09 4.14 -13.64
N GLU A 294 34.32 3.65 -13.50
CA GLU A 294 34.80 2.39 -14.08
C GLU A 294 34.13 1.13 -13.50
N ASP A 295 33.52 1.23 -12.32
CA ASP A 295 32.88 0.10 -11.65
C ASP A 295 31.47 -0.21 -12.20
N PHE A 296 30.92 0.67 -13.05
CA PHE A 296 29.54 0.54 -13.54
C PHE A 296 29.48 -0.01 -14.96
N ALA A 297 28.69 -1.08 -15.14
CA ALA A 297 28.48 -1.70 -16.44
C ALA A 297 27.58 -0.86 -17.36
N VAL A 298 26.64 -0.09 -16.79
CA VAL A 298 25.68 0.71 -17.54
C VAL A 298 26.20 2.13 -17.72
N LYS A 299 26.31 2.54 -18.99
CA LYS A 299 26.68 3.90 -19.38
C LYS A 299 25.53 4.53 -20.16
N ILE A 300 25.26 5.79 -19.87
CA ILE A 300 24.28 6.58 -20.58
C ILE A 300 25.00 7.14 -21.81
N ILE A 301 24.54 6.75 -22.99
CA ILE A 301 25.11 7.19 -24.27
C ILE A 301 24.45 8.49 -24.68
N GLU A 302 23.13 8.54 -24.59
CA GLU A 302 22.29 9.65 -24.99
C GLU A 302 20.99 9.61 -24.18
N ILE A 303 20.52 10.79 -23.77
CA ILE A 303 19.18 10.98 -23.23
C ILE A 303 18.42 11.70 -24.31
N ILE A 304 17.49 10.98 -24.93
CA ILE A 304 16.55 11.58 -25.88
C ILE A 304 15.43 12.14 -25.03
N GLU A 305 15.53 13.43 -24.71
CA GLU A 305 14.38 14.17 -24.21
C GLU A 305 13.25 14.00 -25.23
N ASP A 306 12.04 13.74 -24.75
CA ASP A 306 10.84 13.63 -25.58
C ASP A 306 10.42 15.02 -26.13
N ALA A 307 11.37 15.94 -26.32
CA ALA A 307 11.28 17.26 -26.92
C ALA A 307 10.96 17.22 -28.42
N THR A 308 10.89 16.03 -29.03
CA THR A 308 10.27 15.86 -30.37
C THR A 308 8.75 16.02 -30.34
N ARG A 309 8.13 16.16 -29.16
CA ARG A 309 6.74 16.59 -28.98
C ARG A 309 6.74 18.02 -28.45
N GLY A 310 6.65 19.00 -29.35
CA GLY A 310 6.83 20.44 -29.06
C GLY A 310 5.88 21.05 -27.99
N GLU A 311 5.83 22.38 -27.93
CA GLU A 311 5.12 23.25 -26.96
C GLU A 311 3.64 22.88 -26.64
N GLU A 312 3.05 21.90 -27.32
CA GLU A 312 1.73 21.29 -27.06
C GLU A 312 1.75 20.00 -26.20
N TYR A 313 2.92 19.54 -25.74
CA TYR A 313 3.00 18.40 -24.81
C TYR A 313 2.63 18.84 -23.40
N VAL A 314 1.31 18.83 -23.17
CA VAL A 314 0.76 19.15 -21.87
C VAL A 314 0.60 17.85 -21.08
N ASP A 315 1.35 17.71 -19.99
CA ASP A 315 1.20 16.54 -19.12
C ASP A 315 -0.13 16.58 -18.36
N VAL A 316 -1.07 15.78 -18.83
CA VAL A 316 -2.41 15.66 -18.24
C VAL A 316 -2.37 15.16 -16.80
N ALA A 317 -1.29 14.50 -16.35
CA ALA A 317 -1.15 14.05 -14.97
C ALA A 317 -0.84 15.18 -13.98
N ALA A 318 -0.06 16.19 -14.40
CA ALA A 318 0.39 17.28 -13.55
C ALA A 318 -0.59 18.47 -13.49
N ALA A 319 -1.70 18.40 -14.24
CA ALA A 319 -2.63 19.51 -14.36
C ALA A 319 -3.61 19.60 -13.18
N ASP A 320 -3.75 20.81 -12.64
CA ASP A 320 -4.72 21.15 -11.60
C ASP A 320 -6.17 21.09 -12.08
N ILE A 321 -6.42 21.38 -13.36
CA ILE A 321 -7.74 21.39 -13.99
C ILE A 321 -7.66 20.61 -15.31
N ILE A 322 -8.55 19.64 -15.49
CA ILE A 322 -8.61 18.82 -16.69
C ILE A 322 -10.01 18.91 -17.29
N VAL A 323 -10.06 19.30 -18.56
CA VAL A 323 -11.28 19.27 -19.38
C VAL A 323 -11.17 18.06 -20.31
N SER A 324 -11.89 16.98 -19.99
CA SER A 324 -11.80 15.73 -20.73
C SER A 324 -12.94 15.55 -21.71
N GLY A 325 -12.58 15.19 -22.95
CA GLY A 325 -13.53 14.89 -24.02
C GLY A 325 -13.79 13.41 -24.23
N GLY A 326 -15.07 13.07 -24.41
CA GLY A 326 -15.53 11.72 -24.75
C GLY A 326 -15.97 11.57 -26.20
N ARG A 327 -16.52 10.38 -26.51
CA ARG A 327 -17.14 10.08 -27.80
C ARG A 327 -18.31 11.03 -28.11
N GLY A 328 -18.96 11.61 -27.09
CA GLY A 328 -20.06 12.56 -27.24
C GLY A 328 -19.71 13.86 -27.98
N ILE A 329 -18.42 14.14 -28.24
CA ILE A 329 -17.95 15.31 -28.98
C ILE A 329 -18.05 15.12 -30.51
N GLN A 330 -18.23 13.87 -30.96
CA GLN A 330 -18.52 13.46 -32.35
C GLN A 330 -17.45 13.78 -33.42
N ALA A 331 -16.66 14.84 -33.28
CA ALA A 331 -15.68 15.27 -34.28
C ALA A 331 -14.42 15.89 -33.65
N LYS A 332 -13.30 15.89 -34.40
CA LYS A 332 -12.01 16.40 -33.91
C LYS A 332 -12.01 17.93 -33.79
N GLU A 333 -12.69 18.60 -34.70
CA GLU A 333 -12.79 20.07 -34.76
C GLU A 333 -13.45 20.63 -33.50
N ASN A 334 -14.37 19.85 -32.94
CA ASN A 334 -15.09 20.17 -31.71
C ASN A 334 -14.22 20.03 -30.45
N PHE A 335 -12.95 19.60 -30.54
CA PHE A 335 -12.03 19.70 -29.39
C PHE A 335 -11.54 21.15 -29.18
N SER A 336 -11.66 22.01 -30.19
CA SER A 336 -11.29 23.44 -30.06
C SER A 336 -12.07 24.15 -28.96
N MET A 337 -13.36 23.84 -28.79
CA MET A 337 -14.19 24.41 -27.71
C MET A 337 -13.74 23.93 -26.32
N LEU A 338 -13.22 22.70 -26.21
CA LEU A 338 -12.69 22.19 -24.94
C LEU A 338 -11.34 22.83 -24.65
N GLN A 339 -10.54 23.09 -25.68
CA GLN A 339 -9.29 23.81 -25.55
C GLN A 339 -9.55 25.24 -25.08
N GLU A 340 -10.52 25.94 -25.65
CA GLU A 340 -10.90 27.28 -25.19
C GLU A 340 -11.35 27.30 -23.72
N LEU A 341 -12.13 26.30 -23.30
CA LEU A 341 -12.52 26.16 -21.89
C LEU A 341 -11.32 25.84 -20.99
N ALA A 342 -10.40 25.00 -21.44
CA ALA A 342 -9.18 24.66 -20.71
C ALA A 342 -8.28 25.88 -20.57
N ASP A 343 -8.04 26.63 -21.64
CA ASP A 343 -7.20 27.83 -21.66
C ASP A 343 -7.77 28.91 -20.73
N GLU A 344 -9.10 29.11 -20.75
CA GLU A 344 -9.75 30.01 -19.81
C GLU A 344 -9.62 29.54 -18.36
N LEU A 345 -9.57 28.24 -18.09
CA LEU A 345 -9.38 27.76 -16.72
C LEU A 345 -7.91 27.67 -16.31
N GLY A 346 -6.96 27.83 -17.24
CA GLY A 346 -5.55 27.48 -17.01
C GLY A 346 -5.36 25.97 -16.82
N GLY A 347 -6.24 25.17 -17.40
CA GLY A 347 -6.24 23.73 -17.36
C GLY A 347 -5.82 23.11 -18.69
N VAL A 348 -6.01 21.80 -18.80
CA VAL A 348 -5.50 21.00 -19.91
C VAL A 348 -6.59 20.11 -20.49
N VAL A 349 -6.50 19.79 -21.79
CA VAL A 349 -7.48 18.94 -22.45
C VAL A 349 -7.08 17.47 -22.36
N GLY A 350 -7.91 16.67 -21.71
CA GLY A 350 -7.80 15.21 -21.68
C GLY A 350 -8.74 14.52 -22.68
N CYS A 351 -8.59 13.21 -22.85
CA CYS A 351 -9.50 12.42 -23.67
C CYS A 351 -9.79 11.03 -23.07
N SER A 352 -10.95 10.48 -23.42
CA SER A 352 -11.25 9.06 -23.16
C SER A 352 -10.60 8.16 -24.21
N ARG A 353 -10.40 6.88 -23.90
CA ARG A 353 -9.89 5.88 -24.86
C ARG A 353 -10.65 5.85 -26.19
N ALA A 354 -11.97 6.05 -26.16
CA ALA A 354 -12.81 6.05 -27.36
C ALA A 354 -12.43 7.15 -28.37
N VAL A 355 -11.88 8.27 -27.90
CA VAL A 355 -11.42 9.41 -28.71
C VAL A 355 -10.08 9.10 -29.36
N VAL A 356 -9.21 8.38 -28.64
CA VAL A 356 -7.91 7.91 -29.14
C VAL A 356 -8.09 6.85 -30.21
N GLU A 357 -8.98 5.88 -29.97
CA GLU A 357 -9.33 4.86 -30.96
C GLU A 357 -9.97 5.45 -32.23
N ALA A 358 -10.65 6.60 -32.10
CA ALA A 358 -11.18 7.35 -33.23
C ALA A 358 -10.14 8.24 -33.94
N GLY A 359 -8.90 8.31 -33.45
CA GLY A 359 -7.82 9.10 -34.03
C GLY A 359 -7.94 10.61 -33.82
N TRP A 360 -8.79 11.07 -32.89
CA TRP A 360 -9.01 12.49 -32.67
C TRP A 360 -7.89 13.14 -31.83
N MET A 361 -7.35 12.38 -30.87
CA MET A 361 -6.32 12.83 -29.93
C MET A 361 -5.24 11.76 -29.70
N PRO A 362 -4.00 12.16 -29.35
CA PRO A 362 -2.93 11.23 -29.06
C PRO A 362 -3.17 10.44 -27.76
N VAL A 363 -2.54 9.27 -27.67
CA VAL A 363 -2.62 8.36 -26.50
C VAL A 363 -2.12 9.06 -25.21
N GLU A 364 -1.21 10.01 -25.32
CA GLU A 364 -0.63 10.72 -24.16
C GLU A 364 -1.66 11.51 -23.34
N ARG A 365 -2.75 11.93 -23.98
CA ARG A 365 -3.85 12.66 -23.31
C ARG A 365 -4.97 11.74 -22.82
N GLN A 366 -4.81 10.42 -22.98
CA GLN A 366 -5.79 9.43 -22.57
C GLN A 366 -5.85 9.33 -21.05
N VAL A 367 -7.04 9.50 -20.48
CA VAL A 367 -7.31 9.27 -19.07
C VAL A 367 -8.00 7.92 -18.89
N GLY A 368 -7.56 7.15 -17.88
CA GLY A 368 -8.15 5.86 -17.53
C GLY A 368 -7.12 4.81 -17.12
N GLN A 369 -7.58 3.60 -16.83
CA GLN A 369 -6.79 2.45 -16.39
C GLN A 369 -5.66 2.09 -17.36
N THR A 370 -5.90 2.21 -18.67
CA THR A 370 -4.89 1.97 -19.72
C THR A 370 -4.21 3.25 -20.20
N GLY A 371 -4.54 4.40 -19.60
CA GLY A 371 -3.96 5.70 -19.90
C GLY A 371 -3.25 6.28 -18.69
N LYS A 372 -3.27 7.61 -18.55
CA LYS A 372 -2.79 8.31 -17.36
C LYS A 372 -3.88 8.28 -16.27
N THR A 373 -3.45 8.02 -15.04
CA THR A 373 -4.27 8.25 -13.85
C THR A 373 -4.01 9.68 -13.39
N VAL A 374 -5.08 10.45 -13.19
CA VAL A 374 -5.02 11.88 -12.93
C VAL A 374 -5.82 12.22 -11.69
N ARG A 375 -5.36 13.22 -10.94
CA ARG A 375 -6.06 13.74 -9.76
C ARG A 375 -6.08 15.27 -9.73
N PRO A 376 -6.72 15.91 -10.72
CA PRO A 376 -6.90 17.36 -10.68
C PRO A 376 -7.83 17.78 -9.54
N LYS A 377 -7.72 19.06 -9.18
CA LYS A 377 -8.70 19.74 -8.32
C LYS A 377 -10.07 19.79 -8.98
N ILE A 378 -10.11 20.00 -10.30
CA ILE A 378 -11.36 20.04 -11.07
C ILE A 378 -11.22 19.17 -12.32
N TYR A 379 -12.11 18.18 -12.45
CA TYR A 379 -12.25 17.35 -13.64
C TYR A 379 -13.59 17.61 -14.33
N ILE A 380 -13.57 18.09 -15.57
CA ILE A 380 -14.77 18.34 -16.36
C ILE A 380 -14.90 17.23 -17.42
N ALA A 381 -15.88 16.34 -17.24
CA ALA A 381 -16.18 15.25 -18.16
C ALA A 381 -17.23 15.67 -19.19
N CYS A 382 -16.80 15.96 -20.42
CA CYS A 382 -17.68 16.39 -21.52
C CYS A 382 -18.00 15.21 -22.45
N GLY A 383 -19.25 14.73 -22.43
CA GLY A 383 -19.72 13.68 -23.33
C GLY A 383 -19.06 12.32 -23.10
N ILE A 384 -18.69 12.01 -21.85
CA ILE A 384 -18.07 10.75 -21.42
C ILE A 384 -19.14 9.90 -20.73
N SER A 385 -19.28 8.63 -21.13
CA SER A 385 -20.25 7.70 -20.52
C SER A 385 -19.88 7.30 -19.09
N GLY A 386 -18.58 7.26 -18.77
CA GLY A 386 -18.08 6.86 -17.44
C GLY A 386 -17.90 5.35 -17.31
N ALA A 387 -17.40 4.67 -18.34
CA ALA A 387 -17.01 3.27 -18.20
C ALA A 387 -15.97 3.10 -17.08
N ILE A 388 -15.99 1.96 -16.37
CA ILE A 388 -15.12 1.68 -15.22
C ILE A 388 -13.64 1.93 -15.57
N GLN A 389 -13.23 1.57 -16.78
CA GLN A 389 -11.87 1.79 -17.26
C GLN A 389 -11.47 3.28 -17.28
N HIS A 390 -12.41 4.19 -17.52
CA HIS A 390 -12.18 5.63 -17.45
C HIS A 390 -12.21 6.13 -16.02
N LEU A 391 -13.21 5.71 -15.24
CA LEU A 391 -13.43 6.13 -13.85
C LEU A 391 -12.23 5.85 -12.96
N VAL A 392 -11.60 4.67 -13.07
CA VAL A 392 -10.41 4.33 -12.28
C VAL A 392 -9.29 5.37 -12.42
N GLY A 393 -9.19 6.03 -13.58
CA GLY A 393 -8.18 7.04 -13.85
C GLY A 393 -8.51 8.44 -13.35
N MET A 394 -9.72 8.73 -12.88
CA MET A 394 -10.14 10.10 -12.49
C MET A 394 -11.09 10.19 -11.27
N GLN A 395 -11.51 9.05 -10.71
CA GLN A 395 -12.44 9.01 -9.56
C GLN A 395 -11.90 9.68 -8.30
N GLN A 396 -10.58 9.88 -8.21
CA GLN A 396 -9.94 10.52 -7.05
C GLN A 396 -9.82 12.05 -7.19
N SER A 397 -10.30 12.64 -8.30
CA SER A 397 -10.36 14.10 -8.45
C SER A 397 -11.21 14.75 -7.35
N ASP A 398 -10.80 15.93 -6.88
CA ASP A 398 -11.48 16.58 -5.76
C ASP A 398 -12.91 17.02 -6.14
N VAL A 399 -13.08 17.57 -7.35
CA VAL A 399 -14.38 17.96 -7.91
C VAL A 399 -14.54 17.40 -9.31
N ILE A 400 -15.62 16.63 -9.52
CA ILE A 400 -15.97 16.07 -10.84
C ILE A 400 -17.24 16.75 -11.34
N ILE A 401 -17.15 17.39 -12.52
CA ILE A 401 -18.27 18.02 -13.22
C ILE A 401 -18.55 17.20 -14.48
N ALA A 402 -19.72 16.58 -14.57
CA ALA A 402 -20.12 15.80 -15.73
C ALA A 402 -21.17 16.53 -16.58
N ILE A 403 -20.92 16.61 -17.89
CA ILE A 403 -21.85 17.12 -18.88
C ILE A 403 -22.17 16.00 -19.87
N ASN A 404 -23.41 15.52 -19.86
CA ASN A 404 -23.83 14.47 -20.77
C ASN A 404 -25.29 14.65 -21.18
N ARG A 405 -25.64 14.24 -22.40
CA ARG A 405 -27.02 14.25 -22.89
C ARG A 405 -27.85 13.15 -22.23
N ASP A 406 -27.21 12.01 -21.95
CA ASP A 406 -27.88 10.85 -21.35
C ASP A 406 -27.85 10.93 -19.82
N LYS A 407 -29.03 11.14 -19.21
CA LYS A 407 -29.20 11.19 -17.75
C LYS A 407 -28.84 9.88 -17.04
N GLN A 408 -28.82 8.74 -17.75
CA GLN A 408 -28.46 7.44 -17.19
C GLN A 408 -26.97 7.09 -17.33
N ALA A 409 -26.15 8.02 -17.80
CA ALA A 409 -24.72 7.77 -17.94
C ALA A 409 -24.04 7.46 -16.59
N PRO A 410 -23.28 6.35 -16.46
CA PRO A 410 -22.56 5.98 -15.24
C PRO A 410 -21.64 7.06 -14.65
N ILE A 411 -21.16 8.00 -15.47
CA ILE A 411 -20.35 9.14 -15.01
C ILE A 411 -21.05 9.96 -13.93
N PHE A 412 -22.39 10.03 -13.93
CA PHE A 412 -23.16 10.77 -12.94
C PHE A 412 -23.15 10.14 -11.54
N GLU A 413 -22.79 8.86 -11.42
CA GLU A 413 -22.68 8.19 -10.10
C GLU A 413 -21.46 8.70 -9.31
N VAL A 414 -20.40 9.14 -10.00
CA VAL A 414 -19.15 9.62 -9.40
C VAL A 414 -19.04 11.15 -9.47
N ALA A 415 -19.88 11.82 -10.26
CA ALA A 415 -19.83 13.27 -10.44
C ALA A 415 -20.33 14.04 -9.21
N THR A 416 -19.56 15.02 -8.76
CA THR A 416 -19.98 15.99 -7.74
C THR A 416 -21.09 16.90 -8.27
N TYR A 417 -20.96 17.31 -9.53
CA TYR A 417 -21.95 18.13 -10.23
C TYR A 417 -22.28 17.50 -11.58
N GLY A 418 -23.56 17.28 -11.84
CA GLY A 418 -24.04 16.70 -13.10
C GLY A 418 -24.96 17.67 -13.84
N ILE A 419 -24.65 17.95 -15.11
CA ILE A 419 -25.50 18.75 -16.00
C ILE A 419 -25.97 17.85 -17.15
N VAL A 420 -27.29 17.69 -17.26
CA VAL A 420 -27.92 16.98 -18.38
C VAL A 420 -28.21 17.98 -19.48
N GLY A 421 -27.54 17.83 -20.63
CA GLY A 421 -27.73 18.73 -21.76
C GLY A 421 -26.69 18.55 -22.85
N ASP A 422 -26.79 19.38 -23.88
CA ASP A 422 -25.87 19.32 -24.99
C ASP A 422 -24.54 20.00 -24.68
N VAL A 423 -23.43 19.28 -24.91
CA VAL A 423 -22.07 19.78 -24.72
C VAL A 423 -21.82 21.00 -25.61
N PHE A 424 -22.37 21.01 -26.83
CA PHE A 424 -22.20 22.11 -27.80
C PHE A 424 -22.83 23.43 -27.38
N GLU A 425 -23.90 23.39 -26.59
CA GLU A 425 -24.57 24.59 -26.09
C GLU A 425 -23.98 25.00 -24.74
N LEU A 426 -23.73 24.03 -23.86
CA LEU A 426 -23.32 24.26 -22.49
C LEU A 426 -21.88 24.75 -22.37
N VAL A 427 -20.93 24.15 -23.08
CA VAL A 427 -19.51 24.52 -22.97
C VAL A 427 -19.29 25.99 -23.38
N PRO A 428 -19.77 26.47 -24.54
CA PRO A 428 -19.63 27.89 -24.90
C PRO A 428 -20.36 28.83 -23.94
N ALA A 429 -21.52 28.43 -23.41
CA ALA A 429 -22.25 29.24 -22.42
C ALA A 429 -21.46 29.38 -21.11
N ILE A 430 -20.80 28.30 -20.66
CA ILE A 430 -19.91 28.31 -19.49
C ILE A 430 -18.70 29.21 -19.74
N VAL A 431 -18.04 29.07 -20.89
CA VAL A 431 -16.89 29.93 -21.29
C VAL A 431 -17.28 31.40 -21.26
N LYS A 432 -18.41 31.76 -21.88
CA LYS A 432 -18.91 33.14 -21.87
C LYS A 432 -19.14 33.65 -20.45
N ARG A 433 -19.74 32.83 -19.60
CA ARG A 433 -20.00 33.20 -18.21
C ARG A 433 -18.73 33.36 -17.37
N ILE A 434 -17.73 32.50 -17.58
CA ILE A 434 -16.41 32.60 -16.95
C ILE A 434 -15.73 33.92 -17.34
N ARG A 435 -15.75 34.28 -18.62
CA ARG A 435 -15.21 35.57 -19.11
C ARG A 435 -15.90 36.75 -18.44
N GLU A 436 -17.23 36.78 -18.40
CA GLU A 436 -17.99 37.84 -17.72
C GLU A 436 -17.64 37.97 -16.23
N LEU A 437 -17.46 36.84 -15.52
CA LEU A 437 -17.11 36.83 -14.10
C LEU A 437 -15.67 37.28 -13.86
N ARG A 438 -14.73 36.96 -14.77
CA ARG A 438 -13.36 37.46 -14.73
C ARG A 438 -13.30 38.97 -14.92
N THR A 439 -14.03 39.51 -15.90
CA THR A 439 -14.10 40.96 -16.12
C THR A 439 -14.70 41.69 -14.92
N LYS A 440 -15.68 41.09 -14.24
CA LYS A 440 -16.28 41.63 -13.01
C LYS A 440 -15.43 41.52 -11.75
N ARG A 441 -14.42 40.65 -11.73
CA ARG A 441 -13.46 40.51 -10.62
C ARG A 441 -12.22 41.39 -10.82
N ALA A 442 -11.94 41.77 -12.06
CA ALA A 442 -10.84 42.66 -12.43
C ALA A 442 -11.20 44.16 -12.30
N ASN A 443 -12.50 44.48 -12.37
CA ASN A 443 -13.08 45.75 -11.89
C ASN A 443 -13.48 45.61 -10.42
#